data_AF-A0A849ZKH4-F1
#
_entry.id   AF-A0A849ZKH4-F1
#
_cell.length_a   1.000
_cell.length_b   1.000
_cell.length_c   1.000
_cell.angle_alpha   90.00
_cell.angle_beta   90.00
_cell.angle_gamma   90.00
#
_symmetry.space_group_name_H-M   'P 1'
#
loop_
_entity.id
_entity.type
_entity.pdbx_description
1 polymer ?
#
loop_
_entity_poly.entity_id
_entity_poly.type
_entity_poly.pdbx_seq_one_letter_code
_entity_poly.pdbx_strand_id
1 'polypeptide(L)'
;MTRRRLLLGAGIGLALVGAGLTYRLTRFPPDTVPEGAYLRITYSLSRGDVAMVFPYLEDAAQHAAFTIRDYRKQSRDLASRSFPEPERTRLVEEYRVHADAPDGADVFVDMATRRGWIGRLRKDLSAVASVEIEGERATVVTVRGTRYPFRRRENGIWGLTLFTAELVTEAETAARDWDVVQRAAADYARSP
;
A
#
# COMPACT_ATOMS: atom_id res chain seq x y z
N MET A 1 -36.51 21.79 44.31
CA MET A 1 -35.66 21.93 43.09
C MET A 1 -36.58 22.17 41.89
N THR A 2 -36.40 23.29 41.20
CA THR A 2 -37.32 23.81 40.17
C THR A 2 -37.20 23.03 38.84
N ARG A 3 -38.35 22.67 38.24
CA ARG A 3 -38.49 21.94 36.95
C ARG A 3 -37.55 22.42 35.83
N ARG A 4 -37.18 23.70 35.85
CA ARG A 4 -36.25 24.34 34.90
C ARG A 4 -34.83 23.77 34.93
N ARG A 5 -34.31 23.36 36.10
CA ARG A 5 -32.98 22.73 36.23
C ARG A 5 -32.96 21.28 35.73
N LEU A 6 -34.07 20.56 35.87
CA LEU A 6 -34.25 19.20 35.36
C LEU A 6 -34.32 19.15 33.82
N LEU A 7 -35.03 20.10 33.21
CA LEU A 7 -35.13 20.22 31.75
C LEU A 7 -33.80 20.65 31.11
N LEU A 8 -33.05 21.56 31.74
CA LEU A 8 -31.71 21.94 31.28
C LEU A 8 -30.70 20.79 31.40
N GLY A 9 -30.74 20.01 32.49
CA GLY A 9 -29.88 18.83 32.65
C GLY A 9 -30.17 17.71 31.65
N ALA A 10 -31.46 17.45 31.38
CA ALA A 10 -31.88 16.46 30.38
C ALA A 10 -31.51 16.87 28.94
N GLY A 11 -31.65 18.16 28.60
CA GLY A 11 -31.26 18.68 27.28
C GLY A 11 -29.76 18.62 27.01
N ILE A 12 -28.93 18.92 28.02
CA ILE A 12 -27.47 18.80 27.92
C ILE A 12 -27.05 17.34 27.81
N GLY A 13 -27.66 16.43 28.57
CA GLY A 13 -27.40 15.00 28.48
C GLY A 13 -27.69 14.42 27.09
N LEU A 14 -28.86 14.76 26.51
CA LEU A 14 -29.22 14.35 25.14
C LEU A 14 -28.31 14.95 24.07
N ALA A 15 -27.90 16.21 24.22
CA ALA A 15 -26.97 16.85 23.30
C ALA A 15 -25.57 16.22 23.36
N LEU A 16 -25.08 15.86 24.55
CA LEU A 16 -23.78 15.19 24.72
C LEU A 16 -23.79 13.76 24.19
N VAL A 17 -24.88 13.02 24.41
CA VAL A 17 -25.05 11.68 23.83
C VAL A 17 -25.16 11.75 22.31
N GLY A 18 -25.95 12.69 21.78
CA GLY A 18 -26.06 12.96 20.36
C GLY A 18 -24.72 13.32 19.75
N ALA A 19 -24.02 14.31 20.31
CA ALA A 19 -22.69 14.73 19.85
C ALA A 19 -21.65 13.61 19.95
N GLY A 20 -21.67 12.78 21.00
CA GLY A 20 -20.79 11.63 21.15
C GLY A 20 -21.05 10.55 20.11
N LEU A 21 -22.31 10.33 19.72
CA LEU A 21 -22.70 9.41 18.66
C LEU A 21 -22.26 9.94 17.29
N THR A 22 -22.53 11.21 16.99
CA THR A 22 -22.12 11.86 15.74
C THR A 22 -20.59 11.90 15.61
N TYR A 23 -19.88 12.13 16.72
CA TYR A 23 -18.42 12.13 16.75
C TYR A 23 -17.83 10.74 16.48
N ARG A 24 -18.44 9.67 17.01
CA ARG A 24 -18.05 8.28 16.68
C ARG A 24 -18.37 7.90 15.23
N LEU A 25 -19.45 8.43 14.67
CA LEU A 25 -19.85 8.17 13.28
C LEU A 25 -19.03 8.95 12.26
N THR A 26 -18.42 10.07 12.65
CA THR A 26 -17.67 10.95 11.74
C THR A 26 -16.15 10.81 11.85
N ARG A 27 -15.62 10.16 12.89
CA ARG A 27 -14.18 9.96 13.08
C ARG A 27 -13.78 8.54 12.70
N PHE A 28 -12.86 8.40 11.73
CA PHE A 28 -12.20 7.13 11.45
C PHE A 28 -11.59 6.57 12.75
N PRO A 29 -11.69 5.25 12.99
CA PRO A 29 -10.88 4.60 14.01
C PRO A 29 -9.39 4.91 13.79
N PRO A 30 -8.57 4.90 14.86
CA PRO A 30 -7.14 5.11 14.70
C PRO A 30 -6.55 4.04 13.77
N ASP A 31 -5.55 4.42 12.97
CA ASP A 31 -4.81 3.49 12.09
C ASP A 31 -3.96 2.47 12.87
N THR A 32 -3.85 2.63 14.19
CA THR A 32 -3.28 1.65 15.12
C THR A 32 -4.21 0.48 15.45
N VAL A 33 -5.45 0.46 14.92
CA VAL A 33 -6.33 -0.72 14.93
C VAL A 33 -6.60 -1.22 13.51
N PRO A 34 -6.77 -2.55 13.29
CA PRO A 34 -6.91 -3.10 11.93
C PRO A 34 -8.08 -2.50 11.15
N GLU A 35 -9.20 -2.26 11.83
CA GLU A 35 -10.39 -1.65 11.25
C GLU A 35 -10.11 -0.24 10.71
N GLY A 36 -9.35 0.56 11.46
CA GLY A 36 -8.99 1.92 11.04
C GLY A 36 -8.12 1.92 9.78
N ALA A 37 -7.12 1.05 9.72
CA ALA A 37 -6.29 0.88 8.53
C ALA A 37 -7.13 0.41 7.31
N TYR A 38 -7.99 -0.59 7.50
CA TYR A 38 -8.90 -1.07 6.45
C TYR A 38 -9.82 0.02 5.91
N LEU A 39 -10.43 0.82 6.80
CA LEU A 39 -11.33 1.89 6.40
C LEU A 39 -10.59 2.99 5.63
N ARG A 40 -9.34 3.29 5.97
CA ARG A 40 -8.53 4.25 5.20
C ARG A 40 -8.16 3.72 3.82
N ILE A 41 -7.78 2.45 3.70
CA ILE A 41 -7.59 1.80 2.39
C ILE A 41 -8.88 1.92 1.55
N THR A 42 -10.01 1.57 2.14
CA THR A 42 -11.33 1.62 1.47
C THR A 42 -11.67 3.04 1.03
N TYR A 43 -11.43 4.02 1.89
CA TYR A 43 -11.65 5.44 1.60
C TYR A 43 -10.77 5.91 0.44
N SER A 44 -9.47 5.64 0.47
CA SER A 44 -8.53 5.98 -0.62
C SER A 44 -8.98 5.39 -1.95
N LEU A 45 -9.35 4.11 -1.95
CA LEU A 45 -9.82 3.40 -3.15
C LEU A 45 -11.13 3.96 -3.70
N SER A 46 -12.06 4.37 -2.82
CA SER A 46 -13.33 4.99 -3.21
C SER A 46 -13.15 6.34 -3.89
N ARG A 47 -12.06 7.06 -3.58
CA ARG A 47 -11.70 8.35 -4.19
C ARG A 47 -10.86 8.22 -5.46
N GLY A 48 -10.51 6.99 -5.85
CA GLY A 48 -9.60 6.78 -6.98
C GLY A 48 -8.12 6.92 -6.62
N ASP A 49 -7.79 7.21 -5.38
CA ASP A 49 -6.42 7.52 -4.95
C ASP A 49 -5.69 6.24 -4.49
N VAL A 50 -5.11 5.54 -5.46
CA VAL A 50 -4.42 4.28 -5.22
C VAL A 50 -3.11 4.49 -4.46
N ALA A 51 -2.41 5.60 -4.69
CA ALA A 51 -1.15 5.92 -4.02
C ALA A 51 -1.33 5.98 -2.49
N MET A 52 -2.47 6.50 -2.04
CA MET A 52 -2.83 6.58 -0.62
C MET A 52 -3.13 5.22 0.05
N VAL A 53 -3.08 4.10 -0.68
CA VAL A 53 -3.09 2.75 -0.11
C VAL A 53 -1.69 2.34 0.35
N PHE A 54 -0.64 2.85 -0.30
CA PHE A 54 0.75 2.45 -0.06
C PHE A 54 1.18 2.52 1.42
N PRO A 55 0.86 3.60 2.19
CA PRO A 55 1.22 3.67 3.60
C PRO A 55 0.59 2.58 4.48
N TYR A 56 -0.48 1.93 4.00
CA TYR A 56 -1.19 0.86 4.68
C TYR A 56 -0.85 -0.52 4.13
N LEU A 57 0.23 -0.66 3.35
CA LEU A 57 0.83 -1.96 3.06
C LEU A 57 1.72 -2.40 4.22
N GLU A 58 1.99 -3.69 4.34
CA GLU A 58 3.01 -4.23 5.25
C GLU A 58 4.41 -3.65 4.95
N ASP A 59 5.28 -3.58 5.96
CA ASP A 59 6.66 -3.08 5.82
C ASP A 59 7.42 -3.77 4.69
N ALA A 60 7.36 -5.10 4.60
CA ALA A 60 8.01 -5.86 3.54
C ALA A 60 7.52 -5.49 2.13
N ALA A 61 6.23 -5.19 1.97
CA ALA A 61 5.65 -4.75 0.71
C ALA A 61 6.12 -3.34 0.33
N GLN A 62 6.20 -2.42 1.30
CA GLN A 62 6.71 -1.06 1.08
C GLN A 62 8.18 -1.10 0.70
N HIS A 63 8.99 -1.83 1.46
CA HIS A 63 10.42 -2.02 1.16
C HIS A 63 10.62 -2.64 -0.22
N ALA A 64 9.85 -3.67 -0.58
CA ALA A 64 9.94 -4.28 -1.90
C ALA A 64 9.69 -3.28 -3.03
N ALA A 65 8.70 -2.39 -2.90
CA ALA A 65 8.43 -1.38 -3.92
C ALA A 65 9.58 -0.37 -4.09
N PHE A 66 10.21 0.06 -2.99
CA PHE A 66 11.42 0.87 -3.04
C PHE A 66 12.59 0.11 -3.69
N THR A 67 12.79 -1.16 -3.31
CA THR A 67 13.83 -2.01 -3.87
C THR A 67 13.67 -2.21 -5.39
N ILE A 68 12.44 -2.42 -5.88
CA ILE A 68 12.16 -2.51 -7.32
C ILE A 68 12.59 -1.24 -8.03
N ARG A 69 12.14 -0.07 -7.55
CA ARG A 69 12.53 1.23 -8.12
C ARG A 69 14.05 1.37 -8.20
N ASP A 70 14.73 1.10 -7.10
CA ASP A 70 16.16 1.37 -6.99
C ASP A 70 16.97 0.45 -7.91
N TYR A 71 16.66 -0.85 -7.97
CA TYR A 71 17.32 -1.76 -8.92
C TYR A 71 16.99 -1.42 -10.36
N ARG A 72 15.74 -1.09 -10.69
CA ARG A 72 15.36 -0.70 -12.07
C ARG A 72 16.08 0.57 -12.51
N LYS A 73 16.24 1.54 -11.60
CA LYS A 73 17.02 2.75 -11.83
C LYS A 73 18.50 2.45 -12.05
N GLN A 74 19.11 1.63 -11.20
CA GLN A 74 20.51 1.21 -11.35
C GLN A 74 20.74 0.50 -12.69
N SER A 75 19.88 -0.47 -13.05
CA SER A 75 19.95 -1.19 -14.32
C SER A 75 19.84 -0.26 -15.52
N ARG A 76 18.87 0.67 -15.50
CA ARG A 76 18.70 1.67 -16.56
C ARG A 76 19.92 2.59 -16.70
N ASP A 77 20.41 3.12 -15.58
CA ASP A 77 21.53 4.05 -15.57
C ASP A 77 22.85 3.38 -15.97
N LEU A 78 23.01 2.07 -15.70
CA LEU A 78 24.15 1.30 -16.21
C LEU A 78 23.98 1.00 -17.70
N ALA A 79 22.78 0.61 -18.12
CA ALA A 79 22.46 0.31 -19.51
C ALA A 79 22.75 1.51 -20.43
N SER A 80 22.30 2.70 -20.04
CA SER A 80 22.47 3.93 -20.81
C SER A 80 23.94 4.31 -21.07
N ARG A 81 24.84 3.92 -20.16
CA ARG A 81 26.27 4.27 -20.23
C ARG A 81 27.13 3.17 -20.84
N SER A 82 26.74 1.90 -20.71
CA SER A 82 27.66 0.77 -20.95
C SER A 82 27.32 -0.06 -22.18
N PHE A 83 26.07 0.00 -22.66
CA PHE A 83 25.63 -0.86 -23.77
C PHE A 83 25.69 -0.11 -25.11
N PRO A 84 26.02 -0.78 -26.22
CA PRO A 84 25.89 -0.21 -27.56
C PRO A 84 24.42 -0.21 -28.04
N GLU A 85 24.15 0.51 -29.14
CA GLU A 85 22.86 0.39 -29.82
C GLU A 85 22.77 -0.95 -30.60
N PRO A 86 21.58 -1.58 -30.71
CA PRO A 86 20.26 -1.12 -30.22
C PRO A 86 19.92 -1.54 -28.77
N GLU A 87 20.81 -2.31 -28.13
CA GLU A 87 20.60 -2.92 -26.81
C GLU A 87 20.35 -1.85 -25.73
N ARG A 88 21.09 -0.74 -25.81
CA ARG A 88 20.93 0.42 -24.93
C ARG A 88 19.51 0.94 -24.91
N THR A 89 18.96 1.28 -26.08
CA THR A 89 17.59 1.81 -26.18
C THR A 89 16.57 0.80 -25.66
N ARG A 90 16.74 -0.49 -25.99
CA ARG A 90 15.87 -1.56 -25.53
C ARG A 90 15.81 -1.64 -24.00
N LEU A 91 16.97 -1.72 -23.33
CA LEU A 91 17.06 -1.87 -21.88
C LEU A 91 16.64 -0.59 -21.12
N VAL A 92 16.97 0.59 -21.66
CA VAL A 92 16.55 1.86 -21.05
C VAL A 92 15.03 1.97 -21.03
N GLU A 93 14.36 1.65 -22.15
CA GLU A 93 12.89 1.67 -22.22
C GLU A 93 12.25 0.57 -21.37
N GLU A 94 12.85 -0.62 -21.31
CA GLU A 94 12.35 -1.74 -20.50
C GLU A 94 12.24 -1.35 -19.01
N TYR A 95 13.24 -0.65 -18.47
CA TYR A 95 13.25 -0.27 -17.05
C TYR A 95 12.65 1.10 -16.76
N ARG A 96 12.32 1.89 -17.79
CA ARG A 96 11.95 3.31 -17.68
C ARG A 96 10.84 3.56 -16.66
N VAL A 97 9.75 2.80 -16.74
CA VAL A 97 8.54 3.07 -15.93
C VAL A 97 8.82 3.05 -14.43
N HIS A 98 9.56 2.06 -13.93
CA HIS A 98 9.89 1.99 -12.50
C HIS A 98 11.13 2.80 -12.14
N ALA A 99 12.08 2.96 -13.07
CA ALA A 99 13.28 3.76 -12.85
C ALA A 99 13.00 5.27 -12.71
N ASP A 100 11.99 5.77 -13.44
CA ASP A 100 11.53 7.17 -13.39
C ASP A 100 10.46 7.42 -12.33
N ALA A 101 9.97 6.38 -11.66
CA ALA A 101 9.00 6.53 -10.59
C ALA A 101 9.56 7.45 -9.48
N PRO A 102 8.82 8.48 -9.03
CA PRO A 102 9.26 9.36 -7.96
C PRO A 102 9.64 8.59 -6.68
N ASP A 103 8.81 7.63 -6.26
CA ASP A 103 9.06 6.78 -5.10
C ASP A 103 8.45 5.36 -5.23
N GLY A 104 8.45 4.60 -4.13
CA GLY A 104 7.88 3.24 -4.10
C GLY A 104 6.35 3.19 -4.20
N ALA A 105 5.64 4.26 -3.83
CA ALA A 105 4.19 4.32 -3.97
C ALA A 105 3.79 4.35 -5.45
N ASP A 106 4.54 5.08 -6.29
CA ASP A 106 4.32 5.10 -7.73
C ASP A 106 4.59 3.73 -8.39
N VAL A 107 5.61 3.01 -7.94
CA VAL A 107 5.85 1.61 -8.36
C VAL A 107 4.66 0.72 -7.98
N PHE A 108 4.16 0.85 -6.75
CA PHE A 108 2.97 0.13 -6.32
C PHE A 108 1.75 0.46 -7.19
N VAL A 109 1.51 1.73 -7.51
CA VAL A 109 0.39 2.16 -8.36
C VAL A 109 0.46 1.51 -9.75
N ASP A 110 1.62 1.54 -10.41
CA ASP A 110 1.82 0.90 -11.70
C ASP A 110 1.58 -0.62 -11.63
N MET A 111 2.19 -1.29 -10.65
CA MET A 111 2.03 -2.73 -10.46
C MET A 111 0.58 -3.12 -10.15
N ALA A 112 -0.07 -2.41 -9.23
CA ALA A 112 -1.44 -2.67 -8.84
C ALA A 112 -2.43 -2.45 -9.98
N THR A 113 -2.11 -1.52 -10.89
CA THR A 113 -2.88 -1.29 -12.12
C THR A 113 -2.68 -2.42 -13.12
N ARG A 114 -1.42 -2.75 -13.46
CA ARG A 114 -1.11 -3.81 -14.45
C ARG A 114 -1.61 -5.19 -14.02
N ARG A 115 -1.53 -5.51 -12.73
CA ARG A 115 -1.96 -6.80 -12.18
C ARG A 115 -3.43 -6.84 -11.79
N GLY A 116 -4.18 -5.75 -12.00
CA GLY A 116 -5.61 -5.68 -11.72
C GLY A 116 -5.99 -5.77 -10.24
N TRP A 117 -5.04 -5.55 -9.32
CA TRP A 117 -5.26 -5.63 -7.87
C TRP A 117 -6.34 -4.64 -7.41
N ILE A 118 -6.32 -3.43 -7.94
CA ILE A 118 -7.27 -2.36 -7.56
C ILE A 118 -8.70 -2.71 -7.97
N GLY A 119 -8.88 -3.28 -9.16
CA GLY A 119 -10.18 -3.75 -9.62
C GLY A 119 -10.73 -4.85 -8.71
N ARG A 120 -9.87 -5.81 -8.34
CA ARG A 120 -10.23 -6.88 -7.40
C ARG A 120 -10.62 -6.34 -6.03
N LEU A 121 -9.80 -5.45 -5.45
CA LEU A 121 -10.12 -4.80 -4.17
C LEU A 121 -11.47 -4.10 -4.24
N ARG A 122 -11.68 -3.19 -5.20
CA ARG A 122 -12.93 -2.41 -5.31
C ARG A 122 -14.18 -3.28 -5.41
N LYS A 123 -14.10 -4.43 -6.07
CA LYS A 123 -15.22 -5.37 -6.21
C LYS A 123 -15.62 -6.00 -4.86
N ASP A 124 -14.62 -6.36 -4.06
CA ASP A 124 -14.80 -7.20 -2.87
C ASP A 124 -14.88 -6.40 -1.56
N LEU A 125 -14.54 -5.10 -1.58
CA LEU A 125 -14.66 -4.19 -0.44
C LEU A 125 -16.13 -4.06 0.00
N SER A 126 -16.34 -4.08 1.32
CA SER A 126 -17.63 -3.80 1.95
C SER A 126 -17.44 -3.45 3.42
N ALA A 127 -18.52 -3.17 4.16
CA ALA A 127 -18.42 -2.85 5.58
C ALA A 127 -17.74 -3.97 6.38
N VAL A 128 -17.08 -3.61 7.48
CA VAL A 128 -16.46 -4.58 8.40
C VAL A 128 -17.55 -5.32 9.17
N ALA A 129 -17.48 -6.65 9.18
CA ALA A 129 -18.35 -7.51 9.98
C ALA A 129 -17.69 -7.92 11.29
N SER A 130 -16.42 -8.32 11.23
CA SER A 130 -15.63 -8.67 12.39
C SER A 130 -14.14 -8.45 12.14
N VAL A 131 -13.37 -8.37 13.22
CA VAL A 131 -11.92 -8.35 13.18
C VAL A 131 -11.42 -9.48 14.08
N GLU A 132 -10.66 -10.39 13.50
CA GLU A 132 -10.00 -11.48 14.20
C GLU A 132 -8.54 -11.08 14.44
N ILE A 133 -8.08 -11.00 15.68
CA ILE A 133 -6.70 -10.61 16.02
C ILE A 133 -6.00 -11.76 16.72
N GLU A 134 -4.83 -12.13 16.22
CA GLU A 134 -3.95 -13.15 16.78
C GLU A 134 -2.51 -12.61 16.86
N GLY A 135 -2.15 -12.08 18.04
CA GLY A 135 -0.87 -11.42 18.26
C GLY A 135 -0.65 -10.26 17.29
N GLU A 136 0.39 -10.38 16.45
CA GLU A 136 0.80 -9.38 15.46
C GLU A 136 0.08 -9.54 14.11
N ARG A 137 -0.89 -10.45 14.01
CA ARG A 137 -1.71 -10.67 12.82
C ARG A 137 -3.16 -10.31 13.10
N ALA A 138 -3.83 -9.78 12.08
CA ALA A 138 -5.26 -9.55 12.11
C ALA A 138 -5.89 -9.93 10.77
N THR A 139 -7.15 -10.36 10.81
CA THR A 139 -7.98 -10.51 9.62
C THR A 139 -9.22 -9.65 9.78
N VAL A 140 -9.39 -8.70 8.87
CA VAL A 140 -10.65 -7.97 8.74
C VAL A 140 -11.58 -8.80 7.86
N VAL A 141 -12.71 -9.20 8.42
CA VAL A 141 -13.77 -9.93 7.70
C VAL A 141 -14.86 -8.94 7.36
N THR A 142 -15.23 -8.87 6.08
CA THR A 142 -16.30 -7.97 5.63
C THR A 142 -17.68 -8.62 5.74
N VAL A 143 -18.74 -7.82 5.63
CA VAL A 143 -20.13 -8.30 5.60
C VAL A 143 -20.42 -9.22 4.41
N ARG A 144 -19.61 -9.17 3.35
CA ARG A 144 -19.67 -10.09 2.20
C ARG A 144 -18.82 -11.36 2.40
N GLY A 145 -18.17 -11.52 3.55
CA GLY A 145 -17.32 -12.66 3.88
C GLY A 145 -15.89 -12.59 3.32
N THR A 146 -15.52 -11.50 2.64
CA THR A 146 -14.15 -11.30 2.16
C THR A 146 -13.20 -11.11 3.35
N ARG A 147 -12.04 -11.77 3.31
CA ARG A 147 -11.03 -11.73 4.37
C ARG A 147 -9.81 -10.95 3.90
N TYR A 148 -9.46 -9.89 4.62
CA TYR A 148 -8.28 -9.07 4.34
C TYR A 148 -7.24 -9.28 5.44
N PRO A 149 -6.09 -9.89 5.12
CA PRO A 149 -5.04 -10.15 6.10
C PRO A 149 -4.20 -8.89 6.35
N PHE A 150 -3.95 -8.61 7.62
CA PHE A 150 -3.11 -7.52 8.10
C PHE A 150 -2.02 -8.05 9.03
N ARG A 151 -0.89 -7.35 9.04
CA ARG A 151 0.17 -7.51 10.04
C ARG A 151 0.45 -6.18 10.69
N ARG A 152 0.69 -6.19 12.01
CA ARG A 152 1.12 -5.00 12.74
C ARG A 152 2.55 -4.66 12.34
N ARG A 153 2.77 -3.39 12.02
CA ARG A 153 4.05 -2.83 11.59
C ARG A 153 4.83 -2.29 12.77
N GLU A 154 6.13 -2.04 12.56
CA GLU A 154 7.01 -1.47 13.59
C GLU A 154 6.53 -0.11 14.11
N ASN A 155 5.93 0.71 13.23
CA ASN A 155 5.35 2.01 13.59
C ASN A 155 4.00 1.92 14.31
N GLY A 156 3.50 0.71 14.58
CA GLY A 156 2.25 0.45 15.29
C GLY A 156 0.98 0.50 14.43
N ILE A 157 1.08 0.81 13.13
CA ILE A 157 -0.03 0.77 12.17
C ILE A 157 -0.21 -0.65 11.65
N TRP A 158 -1.43 -0.99 11.21
CA TRP A 158 -1.70 -2.26 10.54
C TRP A 158 -1.52 -2.16 9.03
N GLY A 159 -0.67 -3.04 8.48
CA GLY A 159 -0.38 -3.13 7.05
C GLY A 159 -1.07 -4.32 6.39
N LEU A 160 -1.74 -4.09 5.26
CA LEU A 160 -2.35 -5.10 4.41
C LEU A 160 -1.25 -5.98 3.80
N THR A 161 -1.38 -7.30 3.95
CA THR A 161 -0.36 -8.26 3.48
C THR A 161 -0.70 -8.91 2.14
N LEU A 162 -1.86 -8.56 1.56
CA LEU A 162 -2.42 -9.22 0.37
C LEU A 162 -1.47 -9.20 -0.84
N PHE A 163 -0.64 -8.16 -0.97
CA PHE A 163 0.27 -7.96 -2.11
C PHE A 163 1.73 -8.25 -1.78
N THR A 164 2.04 -8.58 -0.52
CA THR A 164 3.42 -8.68 -0.04
C THR A 164 4.22 -9.70 -0.84
N ALA A 165 3.67 -10.91 -1.04
CA ALA A 165 4.38 -11.97 -1.76
C ALA A 165 4.71 -11.58 -3.21
N GLU A 166 3.75 -10.97 -3.92
CA GLU A 166 3.95 -10.55 -5.31
C GLU A 166 4.98 -9.41 -5.42
N LEU A 167 4.94 -8.43 -4.52
CA LEU A 167 5.90 -7.33 -4.49
C LEU A 167 7.31 -7.82 -4.15
N VAL A 168 7.45 -8.69 -3.13
CA VAL A 168 8.75 -9.27 -2.76
C VAL A 168 9.32 -10.09 -3.90
N THR A 169 8.51 -10.90 -4.58
CA THR A 169 8.95 -11.68 -5.75
C THR A 169 9.43 -10.77 -6.89
N GLU A 170 8.75 -9.65 -7.13
CA GLU A 170 9.17 -8.68 -8.13
C GLU A 170 10.48 -7.99 -7.73
N ALA A 171 10.66 -7.65 -6.45
CA ALA A 171 11.90 -7.08 -5.94
C ALA A 171 13.09 -8.03 -6.11
N GLU A 172 12.92 -9.32 -5.82
CA GLU A 172 13.93 -10.36 -6.07
C GLU A 172 14.22 -10.52 -7.57
N THR A 173 13.21 -10.35 -8.43
CA THR A 173 13.38 -10.38 -9.88
C THR A 173 14.17 -9.16 -10.36
N ALA A 174 13.84 -7.96 -9.89
CA ALA A 174 14.59 -6.75 -10.20
C ALA A 174 16.06 -6.84 -9.76
N ALA A 175 16.33 -7.43 -8.59
CA ALA A 175 17.69 -7.68 -8.10
C ALA A 175 18.47 -8.65 -9.01
N ARG A 176 17.84 -9.76 -9.42
CA ARG A 176 18.46 -10.72 -10.35
C ARG A 176 18.71 -10.12 -11.72
N ASP A 177 17.77 -9.32 -12.23
CA ASP A 177 17.93 -8.61 -13.50
C ASP A 177 19.12 -7.65 -13.44
N TRP A 178 19.29 -6.92 -12.32
CA TRP A 178 20.45 -6.06 -12.09
C TRP A 178 21.77 -6.84 -12.16
N ASP A 179 21.86 -8.01 -11.52
CA ASP A 179 23.07 -8.84 -11.57
C ASP A 179 23.42 -9.26 -13.00
N VAL A 180 22.41 -9.56 -13.82
CA VAL A 180 22.59 -9.91 -15.24
C VAL A 180 23.08 -8.70 -16.03
N VAL A 181 22.45 -7.53 -15.87
CA VAL A 181 22.85 -6.29 -16.55
C VAL A 181 24.28 -5.89 -16.16
N GLN A 182 24.65 -6.04 -14.90
CA GLN A 182 26.00 -5.74 -14.42
C GLN A 182 27.06 -6.63 -15.09
N ARG A 183 26.81 -7.94 -15.18
CA ARG A 183 27.73 -8.88 -15.83
C ARG A 183 27.86 -8.58 -17.32
N ALA A 184 26.74 -8.36 -18.00
CA ALA A 184 26.73 -8.03 -19.42
C ALA A 184 27.47 -6.70 -19.72
N ALA A 185 27.27 -5.67 -18.89
CA ALA A 185 28.01 -4.42 -19.00
C ALA A 185 29.52 -4.62 -18.87
N ALA A 186 29.96 -5.47 -17.92
CA ALA A 186 31.37 -5.79 -17.74
C ALA A 186 31.95 -6.56 -18.95
N ASP A 187 31.15 -7.40 -19.62
CA ASP A 187 31.58 -8.10 -20.84
C ASP A 187 31.77 -7.13 -22.01
N TYR A 188 30.85 -6.17 -22.22
CA TYR A 188 31.03 -5.12 -23.23
C TYR A 188 32.26 -4.25 -22.96
N ALA A 189 32.58 -3.96 -21.70
CA ALA A 189 33.77 -3.21 -21.36
C ALA A 189 35.08 -3.97 -21.65
N ARG A 190 35.05 -5.31 -21.68
CA ARG A 190 36.22 -6.17 -21.94
C ARG A 190 36.42 -6.52 -23.42
N SER A 191 35.38 -6.43 -24.23
CA SER A 191 35.40 -6.74 -25.66
C SER A 191 35.15 -5.46 -26.49
N PRO A 192 36.18 -4.60 -26.67
CA PRO A 192 36.06 -3.36 -27.44
C PRO A 192 35.83 -3.58 -28.95
#